data_AF-U9VT73-F1
#
_entry.id   AF-U9VT73-F1
#
_cell.length_a   1.000
_cell.length_b   1.000
_cell.length_c   1.000
_cell.angle_alpha   90.00
_cell.angle_beta   90.00
_cell.angle_gamma   90.00
#
_symmetry.space_group_name_H-M   'P 1'
#
loop_
_entity.id
_entity.type
_entity.pdbx_description
1 polymer ?
#
loop_
_entity_poly.entity_id
_entity_poly.type
_entity_poly.pdbx_seq_one_letter_code
_entity_poly.pdbx_strand_id
1 'polypeptide(L)'
;MRSTTLDRADLDKGAEPDNAYYVQNQPKIAGKTVDLKTDPQPAIVVEVNITHTDIDKNRLYARLGMPEFWRFGGDVWRVYCLVGDAYED
;
A
#
# COMPACT_ATOMS: atom_id res chain seq x y z
N MET A 1 -8.46 -8.98 -13.75
CA MET A 1 -7.58 -7.92 -13.22
C MET A 1 -8.46 -6.86 -12.57
N ARG A 2 -8.38 -6.67 -11.26
CA ARG A 2 -8.94 -5.48 -10.59
C ARG A 2 -7.76 -4.72 -10.00
N SER A 3 -7.34 -3.66 -10.69
CA SER A 3 -6.42 -2.67 -10.13
C SER A 3 -7.24 -1.77 -9.20
N THR A 4 -6.74 -1.50 -8.00
CA THR A 4 -7.32 -0.50 -7.09
C THR A 4 -6.34 0.66 -7.04
N THR A 5 -6.59 1.66 -7.88
CA THR A 5 -5.85 2.92 -7.87
C THR A 5 -6.07 3.60 -6.51
N LEU A 6 -5.00 3.76 -5.73
CA LEU A 6 -5.02 4.49 -4.47
C LEU A 6 -4.93 6.00 -4.78
N ASP A 7 -6.04 6.62 -5.14
CA ASP A 7 -6.08 8.06 -5.42
C ASP A 7 -6.34 8.86 -4.15
N ARG A 8 -5.32 9.59 -3.68
CA ARG A 8 -5.41 10.52 -2.55
C ARG A 8 -4.90 11.89 -3.01
N ALA A 9 -5.84 12.81 -3.23
CA ALA A 9 -5.56 14.15 -3.74
C ALA A 9 -4.74 15.06 -2.79
N ASP A 10 -4.47 14.62 -1.56
CA ASP A 10 -3.57 15.26 -0.59
C ASP A 10 -2.09 14.85 -0.76
N LEU A 11 -1.82 13.86 -1.62
CA LEU A 11 -0.47 13.47 -2.02
C LEU A 11 -0.26 13.85 -3.48
N ASP A 12 0.68 14.76 -3.74
CA ASP A 12 1.15 15.11 -5.10
C ASP A 12 1.69 13.89 -5.91
N LYS A 13 1.75 12.71 -5.28
CA LYS A 13 2.07 11.42 -5.90
C LYS A 13 1.11 10.35 -5.38
N GLY A 14 0.09 10.01 -6.16
CA GLY A 14 -0.61 8.73 -6.01
C GLY A 14 0.35 7.61 -6.40
N ALA A 15 0.61 6.68 -5.48
CA ALA A 15 1.28 5.43 -5.84
C ALA A 15 0.23 4.34 -5.99
N GLU A 16 0.12 3.77 -7.18
CA GLU A 16 -0.64 2.55 -7.41
C GLU A 16 0.24 1.36 -6.98
N PRO A 17 -0.11 0.66 -5.89
CA PRO A 17 0.58 -0.56 -5.55
C PRO A 17 0.17 -1.67 -6.51
N ASP A 18 1.07 -2.64 -6.75
CA ASP A 18 0.75 -3.80 -7.57
C ASP A 18 -0.44 -4.57 -6.99
N ASN A 19 -0.47 -4.74 -5.67
CA ASN A 19 -1.62 -5.28 -4.97
C ASN A 19 -1.84 -4.59 -3.61
N ALA A 20 -3.11 -4.46 -3.21
CA ALA A 20 -3.50 -3.99 -1.89
C ALA A 20 -4.60 -4.89 -1.33
N TYR A 21 -4.46 -5.30 -0.07
CA TYR A 21 -5.37 -6.24 0.56
C TYR A 21 -6.05 -5.66 1.80
N TYR A 22 -7.37 -5.81 1.83
CA TYR A 22 -8.19 -5.60 3.00
C TYR A 22 -8.36 -6.95 3.68
N VAL A 23 -7.74 -7.14 4.86
CA VAL A 23 -7.86 -8.41 5.60
C VAL A 23 -9.08 -8.34 6.51
N GLN A 24 -9.11 -7.38 7.43
CA GLN A 24 -10.20 -7.24 8.41
C GLN A 24 -11.41 -6.47 7.85
N ASN A 25 -11.18 -5.50 6.97
CA ASN A 25 -12.22 -4.63 6.43
C ASN A 25 -12.78 -5.12 5.07
N GLN A 26 -12.45 -6.34 4.64
CA GLN A 26 -12.90 -6.90 3.36
C GLN A 26 -14.43 -6.81 3.14
N PRO A 27 -15.29 -7.17 4.12
CA PRO A 27 -16.73 -7.14 3.91
C PRO A 27 -17.29 -5.73 3.69
N LYS A 28 -16.59 -4.71 4.16
CA LYS A 28 -17.00 -3.30 4.02
C LYS A 28 -16.69 -2.73 2.63
N ILE A 29 -15.82 -3.39 1.87
CA ILE A 29 -15.25 -2.88 0.62
C ILE A 29 -15.53 -3.83 -0.56
N ALA A 30 -15.95 -5.06 -0.28
CA ALA A 30 -16.35 -6.00 -1.31
C ALA A 30 -17.47 -5.42 -2.20
N GLY A 31 -17.19 -5.31 -3.51
CA GLY A 31 -18.18 -4.93 -4.52
C GLY A 31 -18.37 -3.43 -4.77
N LYS A 32 -17.60 -2.56 -4.11
CA LYS A 32 -17.66 -1.10 -4.32
C LYS A 32 -16.33 -0.54 -4.86
N THR A 33 -16.39 0.62 -5.48
CA THR A 33 -15.21 1.45 -5.74
C THR A 33 -14.73 2.03 -4.42
N VAL A 34 -13.44 1.88 -4.12
CA VAL A 34 -12.84 2.35 -2.87
C VAL A 34 -12.57 3.85 -2.96
N ASP A 35 -12.99 4.61 -1.96
CA ASP A 35 -12.57 6.00 -1.75
C ASP A 35 -11.70 6.10 -0.50
N LEU A 36 -10.40 6.33 -0.66
CA LEU A 36 -9.44 6.40 0.45
C LEU A 36 -9.63 7.59 1.41
N LYS A 37 -10.51 8.53 1.09
CA LYS A 37 -10.87 9.61 2.02
C LYS A 37 -11.89 9.17 3.06
N THR A 38 -12.73 8.22 2.71
CA THR A 38 -13.91 7.84 3.50
C THR A 38 -13.90 6.37 3.91
N ASP A 39 -13.31 5.51 3.08
CA ASP A 39 -13.16 4.09 3.32
C ASP A 39 -11.93 3.78 4.18
N PRO A 40 -12.00 2.70 4.96
CA PRO A 40 -10.83 2.23 5.68
C PRO A 40 -9.73 1.89 4.68
N GLN A 41 -8.51 2.27 5.01
CA GLN A 41 -7.31 1.99 4.23
C GLN A 41 -6.95 0.49 4.22
N PRO A 42 -6.24 0.01 3.18
CA PRO A 42 -5.82 -1.39 3.11
C PRO A 42 -4.85 -1.72 4.24
N ALA A 43 -4.91 -2.96 4.71
CA ALA A 43 -4.05 -3.43 5.80
C ALA A 43 -2.65 -3.78 5.29
N ILE A 44 -2.58 -4.32 4.07
CA ILE A 44 -1.36 -4.79 3.44
C ILE A 44 -1.24 -4.16 2.07
N VAL A 45 -0.07 -3.59 1.78
CA VAL A 45 0.32 -3.13 0.46
C VAL A 45 1.47 -3.98 -0.05
N VAL A 46 1.38 -4.46 -1.30
CA VAL A 46 2.39 -5.33 -1.91
C VAL A 46 2.96 -4.68 -3.17
N GLU A 47 4.28 -4.72 -3.26
CA GLU A 47 5.08 -4.16 -4.35
C GLU A 47 6.06 -5.20 -4.90
N VAL A 48 6.01 -5.40 -6.21
CA VAL A 48 6.92 -6.24 -6.98
C VAL A 48 7.89 -5.31 -7.72
N ASN A 49 8.92 -4.90 -7.00
CA ASN A 49 9.86 -3.88 -7.48
C ASN A 49 11.08 -4.57 -8.14
N ILE A 50 10.87 -5.09 -9.36
CA ILE A 50 11.91 -5.72 -10.18
C ILE A 50 12.76 -4.65 -10.89
N THR A 51 12.21 -3.47 -11.15
CA THR A 51 12.88 -2.33 -11.78
C THR A 51 12.95 -1.15 -10.80
N HIS A 52 14.18 -0.73 -10.47
CA HIS A 52 14.42 0.39 -9.54
C HIS A 52 13.62 1.63 -9.96
N THR A 53 12.79 2.11 -9.03
CA THR A 53 12.07 3.38 -9.12
C THR A 53 12.68 4.37 -8.14
N ASP A 54 12.88 5.62 -8.55
CA ASP A 54 13.46 6.71 -7.72
C ASP A 54 12.51 7.21 -6.61
N ILE A 55 11.37 6.57 -6.42
CA ILE A 55 10.38 6.94 -5.41
C ILE A 55 10.63 6.10 -4.16
N ASP A 56 10.82 6.79 -3.03
CA ASP A 56 10.85 6.19 -1.70
C ASP A 56 9.42 5.74 -1.31
N LYS A 57 9.02 4.56 -1.83
CA LYS A 57 7.71 3.95 -1.56
C LYS A 57 7.52 3.61 -0.08
N ASN A 58 8.60 3.26 0.63
CA ASN A 58 8.54 3.00 2.07
C ASN A 58 8.03 4.24 2.80
N ARG A 59 8.69 5.39 2.59
CA ARG A 59 8.27 6.64 3.25
C ARG A 59 6.88 7.10 2.81
N LEU A 60 6.52 6.87 1.55
CA LEU A 60 5.19 7.20 1.04
C LEU A 60 4.09 6.39 1.74
N TYR A 61 4.22 5.07 1.79
CA TYR A 61 3.21 4.22 2.43
C TYR A 61 3.18 4.35 3.95
N ALA A 62 4.32 4.65 4.59
CA ALA A 62 4.36 4.95 6.02
C ALA A 62 3.58 6.23 6.36
N ARG A 63 3.72 7.28 5.54
CA ARG A 63 2.94 8.52 5.68
C ARG A 63 1.46 8.34 5.42
N LEU A 64 1.12 7.40 4.54
CA LEU A 64 -0.26 6.95 4.34
C LEU A 64 -0.80 6.15 5.52
N GLY A 65 0.05 5.74 6.47
CA GLY A 65 -0.34 4.98 7.64
C GLY A 65 -0.65 3.51 7.34
N MET A 66 -0.13 2.96 6.24
CA MET A 66 -0.38 1.55 5.91
C MET A 66 0.27 0.66 6.98
N PRO A 67 -0.47 -0.26 7.62
CA PRO A 67 0.07 -1.08 8.70
C PRO A 67 1.21 -2.00 8.26
N GLU A 68 1.06 -2.63 7.09
CA GLU A 68 2.05 -3.55 6.55
C GLU A 68 2.41 -3.22 5.10
N PHE A 69 3.70 -3.29 4.80
CA PHE A 69 4.24 -3.09 3.47
C PHE A 69 5.13 -4.26 3.07
N TRP A 70 4.74 -4.99 2.03
CA TRP A 70 5.46 -6.17 1.57
C TRP A 70 6.12 -5.86 0.23
N ARG A 71 7.41 -6.12 0.12
CA ARG A 71 8.18 -5.86 -1.09
C ARG A 71 8.91 -7.11 -1.54
N PHE A 72 8.76 -7.44 -2.81
CA PHE A 72 9.54 -8.46 -3.48
C PHE A 72 10.50 -7.83 -4.48
N GLY A 73 11.79 -8.02 -4.26
CA GLY A 73 12.86 -7.46 -5.10
C GLY A 73 13.39 -8.42 -6.18
N GLY A 74 12.72 -9.55 -6.43
CA GLY A 74 13.16 -10.58 -7.38
C GLY A 74 13.76 -11.82 -6.71
N ASP A 75 14.49 -11.64 -5.61
CA ASP A 75 15.14 -12.75 -4.88
C ASP A 75 14.59 -12.96 -3.47
N VAL A 76 14.26 -11.86 -2.77
CA VAL A 76 13.87 -11.89 -1.37
C VAL A 76 12.54 -11.18 -1.18
N TRP A 77 11.65 -11.84 -0.44
CA TRP A 77 10.43 -11.26 0.08
C TRP A 77 10.74 -10.57 1.41
N ARG A 78 10.44 -9.27 1.51
CA ARG A 78 10.56 -8.50 2.74
C ARG A 78 9.19 -8.04 3.19
N VAL A 79 8.91 -8.21 4.47
CA VAL A 79 7.71 -7.74 5.12
C VAL A 79 8.13 -6.64 6.06
N TYR A 80 7.50 -5.48 5.95
CA TYR A 80 7.72 -4.36 6.83
C TYR A 80 6.45 -4.04 7.60
N CYS A 81 6.60 -3.74 8.90
CA CYS A 81 5.53 -3.30 9.79
C CYS A 81 5.71 -1.82 10.12
N LEU A 82 4.63 -1.05 10.09
CA LEU A 82 4.67 0.35 10.46
C LEU A 82 4.77 0.47 11.99
N VAL A 83 5.87 1.05 12.47
CA VAL A 83 6.12 1.35 13.87
C VAL A 83 6.31 2.86 14.02
N GLY A 84 5.33 3.53 14.63
CA GLY A 84 5.29 4.99 14.68
C GLY A 84 5.04 5.59 13.29
N ASP A 85 6.07 6.21 12.70
CA ASP A 85 6.02 6.85 11.39
C ASP A 85 6.97 6.23 10.35
N ALA A 86 7.59 5.08 10.68
CA ALA A 86 8.56 4.39 9.84
C ALA A 86 8.32 2.87 9.80
N TYR A 87 8.84 2.24 8.75
CA TYR A 87 8.78 0.81 8.56
C TYR A 87 9.97 0.11 9.20
N GLU A 88 9.70 -0.98 9.90
CA GLU A 88 10.69 -1.92 10.46
C GLU A 88 10.50 -3.31 9.84
N ASP A 89 11.59 -4.06 9.65
CA ASP A 89 11.61 -5.42 9.07
C ASP A 89 11.48 -6.55 10.10
#